data_AF-A0AA43FIL6-F1
#
_entry.id   AF-A0AA43FIL6-F1
#
_cell.length_a   1.000
_cell.length_b   1.000
_cell.length_c   1.000
_cell.angle_alpha   90.00
_cell.angle_beta   90.00
_cell.angle_gamma   90.00
#
_symmetry.space_group_name_H-M   'P 1'
#
loop_
_entity.id
_entity.type
_entity.pdbx_description
1 polymer ?
#
loop_
_entity_poly.entity_id
_entity_poly.type
_entity_poly.pdbx_seq_one_letter_code
_entity_poly.pdbx_strand_id
1 'polypeptide(L)'
;MRTWPVFLAGLLLLWPGQAWAWGAGIHVTHGSFILENLHLIRPQIAAIIQAYPLDYIYGCISADIFIGKGYKRRPDHCHNWSVGMATLEKAESDSTKAYAYGYLTHLAADVIAHNFFIPRLLCLTPSSSGVGHVYWEFRADRFVEKKHWKLATQVVSMHNHENDDHIKNIVSRAKFGFKAKKLVYKRAVHLSDLTVWRDYVTSAITFGRGGKVTRKGVNLLTNLSLNLIVDLFTNMEEAVCLRYDPVGTDYIIMARHIRSSGRSARKNISIDEIFAPPQEIMELEYVSHDNPTL
;
A
#
# COMPACT_ATOMS: atom_id res chain seq x y z
N MET A 1 -22.48 17.37 -22.02
CA MET A 1 -22.14 15.98 -21.63
C MET A 1 -20.63 15.90 -21.38
N ARG A 2 -20.16 15.15 -20.37
CA ARG A 2 -18.77 15.04 -19.85
C ARG A 2 -18.25 16.15 -18.91
N THR A 3 -18.94 16.42 -17.80
CA THR A 3 -18.35 17.15 -16.64
C THR A 3 -18.34 16.31 -15.35
N TRP A 4 -19.09 15.20 -15.30
CA TRP A 4 -19.14 14.32 -14.13
C TRP A 4 -17.83 13.63 -13.74
N PRO A 5 -16.94 13.21 -14.65
CA PRO A 5 -15.66 12.60 -14.24
C PRO A 5 -14.78 13.59 -13.46
N VAL A 6 -14.78 14.86 -13.88
CA VAL A 6 -14.02 15.95 -13.25
C VAL A 6 -14.60 16.30 -11.88
N PHE A 7 -15.93 16.31 -11.76
CA PHE A 7 -16.61 16.59 -10.50
C PHE A 7 -16.40 15.47 -9.44
N LEU A 8 -16.43 14.21 -9.87
CA LEU A 8 -16.14 13.05 -9.01
C LEU A 8 -14.66 12.95 -8.62
N ALA A 9 -13.74 13.27 -9.54
CA ALA A 9 -12.32 13.41 -9.24
C ALA A 9 -12.06 14.56 -8.25
N GLY A 10 -12.78 15.68 -8.39
CA GLY A 10 -12.79 16.76 -7.42
C GLY A 10 -13.29 16.33 -6.04
N LEU A 11 -14.35 15.51 -5.97
CA LEU A 11 -14.85 14.94 -4.72
C LEU A 11 -13.87 13.97 -4.04
N LEU A 12 -13.10 13.21 -4.82
CA LEU A 12 -12.00 12.36 -4.31
C LEU A 12 -10.83 13.20 -3.75
N LEU A 13 -10.51 14.33 -4.40
CA LEU A 13 -9.49 15.28 -3.94
C LEU A 13 -9.95 16.09 -2.71
N LEU A 14 -11.26 16.33 -2.58
CA LEU A 14 -11.87 17.07 -1.47
C LEU A 14 -12.16 16.19 -0.25
N TRP A 15 -11.93 14.87 -0.32
CA TRP A 15 -12.12 13.98 0.82
C TRP A 15 -10.90 14.05 1.75
N PRO A 16 -11.02 14.60 2.98
CA PRO A 16 -9.89 14.75 3.89
C PRO A 16 -9.68 13.41 4.63
N GLY A 17 -9.29 12.37 3.90
CA GLY A 17 -8.83 11.11 4.45
C GLY A 17 -7.32 11.05 4.37
N GLN A 18 -6.64 10.90 5.51
CA GLN A 18 -5.19 10.76 5.59
C GLN A 18 -4.78 9.39 5.06
N ALA A 19 -4.52 9.30 3.76
CA ALA A 19 -3.92 8.14 3.12
C ALA A 19 -2.45 8.46 2.83
N TRP A 20 -1.58 7.67 3.44
CA TRP A 20 -0.14 7.88 3.49
C TRP A 20 0.51 6.55 3.08
N ALA A 21 0.17 6.00 1.90
CA ALA A 21 0.44 4.59 1.57
C ALA A 21 1.13 4.34 0.23
N TRP A 22 1.41 3.06 -0.05
CA TRP A 22 1.57 2.59 -1.42
C TRP A 22 0.22 2.67 -2.15
N GLY A 23 0.24 2.89 -3.46
CA GLY A 23 -0.97 2.80 -4.26
C GLY A 23 -1.24 1.36 -4.70
N ALA A 24 -2.46 1.12 -5.20
CA ALA A 24 -2.90 -0.20 -5.64
C ALA A 24 -1.97 -0.81 -6.71
N GLY A 25 -1.33 0.02 -7.54
CA GLY A 25 -0.40 -0.46 -8.57
C GLY A 25 0.82 -1.15 -7.98
N ILE A 26 1.43 -0.56 -6.94
CA ILE A 26 2.58 -1.16 -6.25
C ILE A 26 2.18 -2.43 -5.50
N HIS A 27 1.04 -2.45 -4.82
CA HIS A 27 0.57 -3.68 -4.16
C HIS A 27 0.31 -4.83 -5.13
N VAL A 28 -0.27 -4.57 -6.30
CA VAL A 28 -0.39 -5.60 -7.34
C VAL A 28 0.98 -6.01 -7.86
N THR A 29 1.93 -5.08 -8.00
CA THR A 29 3.31 -5.42 -8.38
C THR A 29 3.94 -6.40 -7.39
N HIS A 30 3.80 -6.16 -6.08
CA HIS A 30 4.29 -7.07 -5.06
C HIS A 30 3.65 -8.46 -5.14
N GLY A 31 2.32 -8.53 -5.25
CA GLY A 31 1.62 -9.80 -5.39
C GLY A 31 1.98 -10.55 -6.68
N SER A 32 2.08 -9.83 -7.81
CA SER A 32 2.51 -10.41 -9.09
C SER A 32 3.92 -10.99 -9.00
N PHE A 33 4.85 -10.27 -8.37
CA PHE A 33 6.21 -10.77 -8.15
C PHE A 33 6.21 -12.10 -7.38
N ILE A 34 5.43 -12.21 -6.30
CA ILE A 34 5.34 -13.44 -5.52
C ILE A 34 4.74 -14.59 -6.35
N LEU A 35 3.68 -14.34 -7.12
CA LEU A 35 3.10 -15.35 -8.03
C LEU A 35 4.09 -15.82 -9.12
N GLU A 36 4.98 -14.94 -9.58
CA GLU A 36 6.03 -15.27 -10.54
C GLU A 36 7.22 -15.99 -9.87
N ASN A 37 7.36 -15.89 -8.55
CA ASN A 37 8.51 -16.39 -7.79
C ASN A 37 8.09 -17.27 -6.59
N LEU A 38 7.13 -18.17 -6.81
CA LEU A 38 6.59 -19.05 -5.76
C LEU A 38 7.64 -19.92 -5.05
N HIS A 39 8.78 -20.15 -5.69
CA HIS A 39 9.91 -20.89 -5.11
C HIS A 39 10.59 -20.15 -3.94
N LEU A 40 10.34 -18.86 -3.77
CA LEU A 40 10.90 -18.06 -2.67
C LEU A 40 10.16 -18.27 -1.34
N ILE A 41 8.97 -18.88 -1.36
CA ILE A 41 8.10 -18.99 -0.18
C ILE A 41 7.79 -20.45 0.16
N ARG A 42 7.19 -20.71 1.33
CA ARG A 42 6.85 -22.07 1.76
C ARG A 42 5.92 -22.77 0.74
N PRO A 43 6.19 -24.05 0.37
CA PRO A 43 5.41 -24.77 -0.64
C PRO A 43 3.91 -24.83 -0.35
N GLN A 44 3.50 -24.87 0.92
CA GLN A 44 2.10 -24.93 1.33
C GLN A 44 1.37 -23.61 1.02
N ILE A 45 2.03 -22.47 1.21
CA ILE A 45 1.49 -21.15 0.86
C ILE A 45 1.46 -21.00 -0.66
N ALA A 46 2.57 -21.37 -1.32
CA ALA A 46 2.69 -21.33 -2.77
C ALA A 46 1.56 -22.10 -3.47
N ALA A 47 1.26 -23.32 -3.01
CA ALA A 47 0.19 -24.13 -3.58
C ALA A 47 -1.19 -23.45 -3.50
N ILE A 48 -1.51 -22.81 -2.37
CA ILE A 48 -2.79 -22.12 -2.16
C ILE A 48 -2.89 -20.89 -3.08
N ILE A 49 -1.87 -20.02 -3.09
CA ILE A 49 -1.93 -18.79 -3.89
C ILE A 49 -1.82 -19.07 -5.39
N GLN A 50 -1.14 -20.14 -5.79
CA GLN A 50 -1.10 -20.60 -7.18
C GLN A 50 -2.46 -21.11 -7.66
N ALA A 51 -3.22 -21.79 -6.78
CA ALA A 51 -4.55 -22.29 -7.11
C ALA A 51 -5.60 -21.16 -7.20
N TYR A 52 -5.44 -20.09 -6.41
CA TYR A 52 -6.37 -18.95 -6.34
C TYR A 52 -5.66 -17.60 -6.52
N PRO A 53 -4.99 -17.36 -7.68
CA PRO A 53 -4.12 -16.21 -7.88
C PRO A 53 -4.88 -14.88 -7.91
N LEU A 54 -6.12 -14.87 -8.42
CA LEU A 54 -6.93 -13.65 -8.50
C LEU A 54 -7.47 -13.24 -7.12
N ASP A 55 -7.82 -14.21 -6.27
CA ASP A 55 -8.21 -13.97 -4.88
C ASP A 55 -7.03 -13.45 -4.06
N TYR A 56 -5.84 -14.02 -4.26
CA TYR A 56 -4.59 -13.52 -3.68
C TYR A 56 -4.30 -12.07 -4.10
N ILE A 57 -4.35 -11.74 -5.39
CA ILE A 57 -4.14 -10.36 -5.85
C ILE A 57 -5.25 -9.42 -5.37
N TYR A 58 -6.50 -9.89 -5.26
CA TYR A 58 -7.56 -9.11 -4.65
C TYR A 58 -7.26 -8.79 -3.17
N GLY A 59 -6.77 -9.78 -2.42
CA GLY A 59 -6.28 -9.62 -1.06
C GLY A 59 -5.25 -8.50 -0.93
N CYS A 60 -4.27 -8.45 -1.85
CA CYS A 60 -3.19 -7.46 -1.88
C CYS A 60 -3.67 -6.00 -1.94
N ILE A 61 -4.90 -5.74 -2.40
CA ILE A 61 -5.40 -4.38 -2.61
C ILE A 61 -6.70 -4.08 -1.84
N SER A 62 -7.33 -5.10 -1.25
CA SER A 62 -8.66 -4.95 -0.65
C SER A 62 -8.68 -4.21 0.69
N ALA A 63 -7.55 -4.13 1.40
CA ALA A 63 -7.44 -3.39 2.66
C ALA A 63 -7.77 -1.90 2.50
N ASP A 64 -7.49 -1.33 1.33
CA ASP A 64 -7.74 0.08 1.02
C ASP A 64 -9.21 0.40 0.69
N ILE A 65 -10.05 -0.62 0.53
CA ILE A 65 -11.50 -0.42 0.44
C ILE A 65 -12.02 0.26 1.71
N PHE A 66 -11.37 0.05 2.86
CA PHE A 66 -11.78 0.61 4.14
C PHE A 66 -11.30 2.05 4.38
N ILE A 67 -11.41 2.91 3.35
CA ILE A 67 -11.00 4.32 3.29
C ILE A 67 -11.36 5.10 4.57
N GLY A 68 -10.46 6.01 4.99
CA GLY A 68 -10.76 7.11 5.91
C GLY A 68 -10.60 6.82 7.41
N LYS A 69 -9.80 5.82 7.80
CA LYS A 69 -9.65 5.41 9.21
C LYS A 69 -8.64 6.22 10.03
N GLY A 70 -7.89 7.11 9.39
CA GLY A 70 -6.81 7.89 9.99
C GLY A 70 -5.54 7.06 10.18
N TYR A 71 -4.54 7.64 10.84
CA TYR A 71 -3.21 7.05 11.05
C TYR A 71 -3.01 6.50 12.46
N LYS A 72 -4.08 6.37 13.25
CA LYS A 72 -4.00 5.89 14.64
C LYS A 72 -4.16 4.38 14.68
N ARG A 73 -3.13 3.70 15.19
CA ARG A 73 -3.15 2.26 15.46
C ARG A 73 -4.31 1.89 16.38
N ARG A 74 -5.12 0.95 15.94
CA ARG A 74 -6.21 0.33 16.71
C ARG A 74 -6.32 -1.15 16.30
N PRO A 75 -6.73 -2.06 17.20
CA PRO A 75 -6.90 -3.47 16.86
C PRO A 75 -7.94 -3.73 15.75
N ASP A 76 -8.89 -2.80 15.53
CA ASP A 76 -9.91 -2.85 14.48
C ASP A 76 -9.51 -2.10 13.19
N HIS A 77 -8.28 -1.60 13.13
CA HIS A 77 -7.74 -0.92 11.96
C HIS A 77 -7.45 -1.94 10.87
N CYS A 78 -7.87 -1.69 9.62
CA CYS A 78 -7.67 -2.65 8.52
C CYS A 78 -6.20 -2.93 8.26
N HIS A 79 -5.37 -1.89 8.35
CA HIS A 79 -3.92 -2.01 8.25
C HIS A 79 -3.23 -2.49 9.55
N ASN A 80 -3.91 -3.29 10.38
CA ASN A 80 -3.30 -3.85 11.60
C ASN A 80 -3.08 -5.36 11.45
N TRP A 81 -1.95 -5.85 11.97
CA TRP A 81 -1.65 -7.28 12.02
C TRP A 81 -2.77 -8.11 12.66
N SER A 82 -3.47 -7.63 13.69
CA SER A 82 -4.58 -8.38 14.29
C SER A 82 -5.72 -8.65 13.29
N VAL A 83 -5.97 -7.72 12.36
CA VAL A 83 -6.96 -7.93 11.29
C VAL A 83 -6.40 -8.88 10.23
N GLY A 84 -5.14 -8.70 9.82
CA GLY A 84 -4.50 -9.59 8.86
C GLY A 84 -4.44 -11.04 9.33
N MET A 85 -3.98 -11.27 10.56
CA MET A 85 -3.92 -12.60 11.18
C MET A 85 -5.31 -13.21 11.35
N ALA A 86 -6.29 -12.43 11.81
CA ALA A 86 -7.68 -12.91 11.89
C ALA A 86 -8.27 -13.23 10.51
N THR A 87 -7.80 -12.57 9.44
CA THR A 87 -8.19 -12.89 8.06
C THR A 87 -7.68 -14.24 7.62
N LEU A 88 -6.46 -14.61 8.01
CA LEU A 88 -5.91 -15.93 7.72
C LEU A 88 -6.51 -17.02 8.62
N GLU A 89 -6.58 -16.78 9.92
CA GLU A 89 -7.06 -17.74 10.92
C GLU A 89 -8.51 -18.18 10.66
N LYS A 90 -9.36 -17.26 10.21
CA LYS A 90 -10.79 -17.53 10.00
C LYS A 90 -11.13 -17.98 8.56
N ALA A 91 -10.13 -18.16 7.70
CA ALA A 91 -10.37 -18.55 6.32
C ALA A 91 -10.78 -20.03 6.22
N GLU A 92 -11.99 -20.28 5.73
CA GLU A 92 -12.58 -21.63 5.67
C GLU A 92 -12.27 -22.36 4.35
N SER A 93 -12.03 -21.61 3.27
CA SER A 93 -11.77 -22.13 1.92
C SER A 93 -10.36 -21.77 1.45
N ASP A 94 -9.81 -22.52 0.49
CA ASP A 94 -8.50 -22.18 -0.07
C ASP A 94 -8.52 -20.85 -0.85
N SER A 95 -9.67 -20.47 -1.42
CA SER A 95 -9.90 -19.13 -1.98
C SER A 95 -9.75 -18.02 -0.93
N THR A 96 -10.45 -18.16 0.21
CA THR A 96 -10.36 -17.18 1.31
C THR A 96 -9.00 -17.17 1.99
N LYS A 97 -8.29 -18.31 2.03
CA LYS A 97 -6.89 -18.37 2.48
C LYS A 97 -5.96 -17.64 1.51
N ALA A 98 -6.10 -17.84 0.20
CA ALA A 98 -5.32 -17.11 -0.79
C ALA A 98 -5.55 -15.60 -0.69
N TYR A 99 -6.81 -15.18 -0.55
CA TYR A 99 -7.17 -13.81 -0.23
C TYR A 99 -6.50 -13.29 1.04
N ALA A 100 -6.49 -14.09 2.12
CA ALA A 100 -5.84 -13.73 3.37
C ALA A 100 -4.32 -13.56 3.24
N TYR A 101 -3.63 -14.44 2.50
CA TYR A 101 -2.22 -14.25 2.17
C TYR A 101 -2.00 -12.97 1.36
N GLY A 102 -2.90 -12.64 0.45
CA GLY A 102 -2.87 -11.35 -0.25
C GLY A 102 -2.98 -10.18 0.73
N TYR A 103 -3.89 -10.26 1.69
CA TYR A 103 -4.05 -9.25 2.73
C TYR A 103 -2.78 -9.09 3.58
N LEU A 104 -2.12 -10.19 3.93
CA LEU A 104 -0.84 -10.15 4.66
C LEU A 104 0.30 -9.54 3.81
N THR A 105 0.32 -9.82 2.51
CA THR A 105 1.24 -9.20 1.55
C THR A 105 1.10 -7.68 1.55
N HIS A 106 -0.14 -7.18 1.57
CA HIS A 106 -0.45 -5.76 1.67
C HIS A 106 0.15 -5.15 2.95
N LEU A 107 -0.12 -5.76 4.11
CA LEU A 107 0.38 -5.27 5.40
C LEU A 107 1.91 -5.25 5.47
N ALA A 108 2.57 -6.30 4.98
CA ALA A 108 4.04 -6.36 4.95
C ALA A 108 4.63 -5.24 4.09
N ALA A 109 4.05 -4.95 2.92
CA ALA A 109 4.48 -3.84 2.08
C ALA A 109 4.26 -2.47 2.75
N ASP A 110 3.16 -2.31 3.48
CA ASP A 110 2.83 -1.07 4.18
C ASP A 110 3.75 -0.75 5.33
N VAL A 111 4.44 -1.73 5.91
CA VAL A 111 5.53 -1.48 6.87
C VAL A 111 6.57 -0.54 6.24
N ILE A 112 6.96 -0.78 4.98
CA ILE A 112 7.94 0.08 4.30
C ILE A 112 7.36 1.46 3.98
N ALA A 113 6.14 1.50 3.43
CA ALA A 113 5.51 2.76 3.05
C ALA A 113 5.32 3.67 4.26
N HIS A 114 4.67 3.15 5.31
CA HIS A 114 4.14 3.96 6.39
C HIS A 114 5.19 4.33 7.45
N ASN A 115 6.30 3.59 7.52
CA ASN A 115 7.38 3.87 8.48
C ASN A 115 8.54 4.66 7.86
N PHE A 116 8.85 4.47 6.56
CA PHE A 116 10.08 5.03 5.96
C PHE A 116 9.80 5.95 4.77
N PHE A 117 9.01 5.49 3.80
CA PHE A 117 8.80 6.25 2.56
C PHE A 117 7.98 7.52 2.80
N ILE A 118 6.82 7.36 3.42
CA ILE A 118 5.80 8.39 3.47
C ILE A 118 6.11 9.45 4.55
N PRO A 119 6.51 9.09 5.78
CA PRO A 119 6.97 10.04 6.79
C PRO A 119 8.12 10.93 6.31
N ARG A 120 9.05 10.37 5.52
CA ARG A 120 10.13 11.11 4.86
C ARG A 120 9.57 12.17 3.89
N LEU A 121 8.68 11.78 2.98
CA LEU A 121 8.08 12.70 2.01
C LEU A 121 7.23 13.80 2.67
N LEU A 122 6.55 13.44 3.76
CA LEU A 122 5.80 14.36 4.59
C LEU A 122 6.68 15.47 5.17
N CYS A 123 7.92 15.16 5.56
CA CYS A 123 8.87 16.15 6.06
C CYS A 123 9.47 17.03 4.96
N LEU A 124 9.68 16.48 3.76
CA LEU A 124 10.44 17.13 2.68
C LEU A 124 9.60 18.02 1.74
N THR A 125 8.28 18.02 1.89
CA THR A 125 7.38 18.67 0.92
C THR A 125 6.54 19.78 1.54
N PRO A 126 6.56 21.00 0.96
CA PRO A 126 5.74 22.11 1.44
C PRO A 126 4.24 21.81 1.33
N SER A 127 3.48 22.18 2.36
CA SER A 127 2.04 21.92 2.51
C SER A 127 1.13 22.89 1.74
N SER A 128 1.63 23.65 0.76
CA SER A 128 0.90 24.79 0.18
C SER A 128 -0.11 24.42 -0.91
N SER A 129 -0.12 23.20 -1.43
CA SER A 129 -1.15 22.75 -2.36
C SER A 129 -2.21 21.98 -1.57
N GLY A 130 -3.47 22.42 -1.60
CA GLY A 130 -4.64 21.68 -1.08
C GLY A 130 -4.94 20.35 -1.77
N VAL A 131 -3.91 19.68 -2.31
CA VAL A 131 -3.94 18.34 -2.87
C VAL A 131 -3.47 17.39 -1.77
N GLY A 132 -4.42 16.81 -1.04
CA GLY A 132 -4.12 15.83 0.00
C GLY A 132 -3.59 14.51 -0.56
N HIS A 133 -2.83 13.79 0.29
CA HIS A 133 -2.72 12.32 0.45
C HIS A 133 -2.54 11.44 -0.80
N VAL A 134 -3.55 11.39 -1.65
CA VAL A 134 -3.58 10.72 -2.97
C VAL A 134 -2.39 11.08 -3.86
N TYR A 135 -1.79 12.25 -3.63
CA TYR A 135 -0.58 12.72 -4.29
C TYR A 135 0.63 11.77 -4.18
N TRP A 136 0.92 11.22 -2.99
CA TRP A 136 2.15 10.43 -2.78
C TRP A 136 2.06 9.03 -3.38
N GLU A 137 0.90 8.40 -3.20
CA GLU A 137 0.53 7.13 -3.82
C GLU A 137 0.70 7.22 -5.34
N PHE A 138 0.10 8.24 -5.99
CA PHE A 138 0.22 8.43 -7.44
C PHE A 138 1.66 8.69 -7.93
N ARG A 139 2.51 9.33 -7.11
CA ARG A 139 3.90 9.62 -7.50
C ARG A 139 4.81 8.39 -7.46
N ALA A 140 4.55 7.44 -6.56
CA ALA A 140 5.24 6.17 -6.56
C ALA A 140 4.69 5.28 -7.69
N ASP A 141 3.36 5.21 -7.80
CA ASP A 141 2.63 4.39 -8.76
C ASP A 141 2.87 4.76 -10.23
N ARG A 142 3.34 5.99 -10.53
CA ARG A 142 3.69 6.38 -11.90
C ARG A 142 4.74 5.49 -12.55
N PHE A 143 5.55 4.81 -11.74
CA PHE A 143 6.58 3.91 -12.24
C PHE A 143 6.05 2.52 -12.56
N VAL A 144 4.87 2.16 -12.04
CA VAL A 144 4.25 0.83 -12.20
C VAL A 144 3.84 0.58 -13.64
N GLU A 145 4.23 -0.59 -14.15
CA GLU A 145 3.83 -1.06 -15.47
C GLU A 145 2.30 -1.16 -15.65
N LYS A 146 1.84 -0.93 -16.88
CA LYS A 146 0.41 -0.97 -17.23
C LYS A 146 -0.25 -2.33 -16.94
N LYS A 147 0.49 -3.44 -17.00
CA LYS A 147 -0.04 -4.79 -16.75
C LYS A 147 -0.63 -4.92 -15.34
N HIS A 148 0.02 -4.35 -14.33
CA HIS A 148 -0.43 -4.42 -12.94
C HIS A 148 -1.72 -3.62 -12.72
N TRP A 149 -1.89 -2.51 -13.42
CA TRP A 149 -3.12 -1.70 -13.34
C TRP A 149 -4.33 -2.35 -14.00
N LYS A 150 -4.11 -3.03 -15.13
CA LYS A 150 -5.14 -3.88 -15.74
C LYS A 150 -5.55 -5.00 -14.79
N LEU A 151 -4.58 -5.63 -14.13
CA LEU A 151 -4.85 -6.69 -13.15
C LEU A 151 -5.59 -6.15 -11.92
N ALA A 152 -5.18 -4.99 -11.37
CA ALA A 152 -5.90 -4.30 -10.29
C ALA A 152 -7.36 -4.04 -10.67
N THR A 153 -7.57 -3.53 -11.89
CA THR A 153 -8.89 -3.24 -12.46
C THR A 153 -9.73 -4.51 -12.63
N GLN A 154 -9.12 -5.61 -13.06
CA GLN A 154 -9.77 -6.91 -13.18
C GLN A 154 -10.23 -7.41 -11.81
N VAL A 155 -9.32 -7.55 -10.84
CA VAL A 155 -9.65 -8.18 -9.54
C VAL A 155 -10.65 -7.36 -8.73
N VAL A 156 -10.61 -6.02 -8.80
CA VAL A 156 -11.59 -5.17 -8.10
C VAL A 156 -12.98 -5.21 -8.77
N SER A 157 -13.05 -5.64 -10.03
CA SER A 157 -14.29 -5.73 -10.81
C SER A 157 -14.93 -7.12 -10.78
N MET A 158 -14.21 -8.14 -10.29
CA MET A 158 -14.70 -9.51 -10.16
C MET A 158 -15.78 -9.66 -9.07
N HIS A 159 -16.51 -10.77 -9.15
CA HIS A 159 -17.49 -11.16 -8.13
C HIS A 159 -16.79 -11.74 -6.90
N ASN A 160 -16.33 -10.86 -6.00
CA ASN A 160 -15.57 -11.28 -4.81
C ASN A 160 -16.47 -11.49 -3.58
N HIS A 161 -17.67 -12.06 -3.75
CA HIS A 161 -18.68 -12.12 -2.68
C HIS A 161 -18.16 -12.87 -1.43
N GLU A 162 -17.53 -14.02 -1.63
CA GLU A 162 -16.97 -14.83 -0.54
C GLU A 162 -15.91 -14.04 0.26
N ASN A 163 -14.92 -13.48 -0.43
CA ASN A 163 -13.85 -12.68 0.19
C ASN A 163 -14.37 -11.37 0.83
N ASP A 164 -15.34 -10.72 0.20
CA ASP A 164 -15.99 -9.53 0.76
C ASP A 164 -16.74 -9.87 2.05
N ASP A 165 -17.49 -10.97 2.07
CA ASP A 165 -18.22 -11.45 3.24
C ASP A 165 -17.26 -11.84 4.36
N HIS A 166 -16.17 -12.54 4.01
CA HIS A 166 -15.09 -12.91 4.92
C HIS A 166 -14.52 -11.68 5.66
N ILE A 167 -14.02 -10.69 4.93
CA ILE A 167 -13.38 -9.51 5.57
C ILE A 167 -14.38 -8.63 6.34
N LYS A 168 -15.64 -8.55 5.90
CA LYS A 168 -16.69 -7.83 6.65
C LYS A 168 -17.02 -8.48 7.99
N ASN A 169 -16.86 -9.80 8.11
CA ASN A 169 -17.07 -10.50 9.37
C ASN A 169 -15.93 -10.27 10.37
N ILE A 170 -14.73 -10.00 9.88
CA ILE A 170 -13.55 -9.69 10.70
C ILE A 170 -13.56 -8.22 11.12
N VAL A 171 -13.75 -7.31 10.17
CA VAL A 171 -13.76 -5.87 10.43
C VAL A 171 -15.19 -5.46 10.82
N SER A 172 -15.56 -5.64 12.09
CA SER A 172 -16.93 -5.46 12.61
C SER A 172 -17.59 -4.11 12.22
N ARG A 173 -16.81 -3.02 12.21
CA ARG A 173 -17.26 -1.67 11.80
C ARG A 173 -17.40 -1.49 10.29
N ALA A 174 -16.91 -2.42 9.48
CA ALA A 174 -16.95 -2.32 8.03
C ALA A 174 -18.28 -2.75 7.40
N LYS A 175 -19.17 -3.41 8.15
CA LYS A 175 -20.47 -3.85 7.62
C LYS A 175 -21.29 -2.69 7.06
N PHE A 176 -21.21 -1.50 7.67
CA PHE A 176 -21.90 -0.31 7.21
C PHE A 176 -21.21 0.33 6.00
N GLY A 177 -21.90 0.34 4.86
CA GLY A 177 -21.48 1.06 3.66
C GLY A 177 -20.35 0.41 2.85
N PHE A 178 -19.97 -0.84 3.13
CA PHE A 178 -18.89 -1.54 2.40
C PHE A 178 -19.07 -1.48 0.88
N LYS A 179 -20.27 -1.78 0.37
CA LYS A 179 -20.57 -1.72 -1.08
C LYS A 179 -20.29 -0.35 -1.69
N ALA A 180 -20.65 0.73 -0.98
CA ALA A 180 -20.41 2.10 -1.42
C ALA A 180 -18.90 2.42 -1.42
N LYS A 181 -18.18 2.03 -0.36
CA LYS A 181 -16.72 2.19 -0.28
C LYS A 181 -15.99 1.41 -1.37
N LYS A 182 -16.38 0.16 -1.61
CA LYS A 182 -15.86 -0.67 -2.70
C LYS A 182 -16.13 -0.05 -4.07
N LEU A 183 -17.30 0.55 -4.28
CA LEU A 183 -17.59 1.27 -5.52
C LEU A 183 -16.70 2.49 -5.72
N VAL A 184 -16.46 3.27 -4.65
CA VAL A 184 -15.53 4.42 -4.68
C VAL A 184 -14.10 3.94 -4.98
N TYR A 185 -13.64 2.92 -4.28
CA TYR A 185 -12.32 2.33 -4.48
C TYR A 185 -12.14 1.78 -5.90
N LYS A 186 -13.11 1.01 -6.40
CA LYS A 186 -13.15 0.53 -7.78
C LYS A 186 -13.00 1.69 -8.78
N ARG A 187 -13.75 2.78 -8.60
CA ARG A 187 -13.65 3.96 -9.47
C ARG A 187 -12.27 4.61 -9.40
N ALA A 188 -11.67 4.71 -8.21
CA ALA A 188 -10.31 5.24 -8.05
C ALA A 188 -9.26 4.39 -8.77
N VAL A 189 -9.33 3.05 -8.65
CA VAL A 189 -8.44 2.12 -9.38
C VAL A 189 -8.62 2.25 -10.89
N HIS A 190 -9.86 2.31 -11.39
CA HIS A 190 -10.15 2.49 -12.82
C HIS A 190 -9.63 3.84 -13.35
N LEU A 191 -9.77 4.93 -12.59
CA LEU A 191 -9.20 6.23 -12.97
C LEU A 191 -7.67 6.20 -13.01
N SER A 192 -7.08 5.47 -12.08
CA SER A 192 -5.63 5.30 -12.00
C SER A 192 -5.07 4.52 -13.18
N ASP A 193 -5.86 3.66 -13.85
CA ASP A 193 -5.47 2.98 -15.10
C ASP A 193 -5.34 3.95 -16.31
N LEU A 194 -5.96 5.13 -16.25
CA LEU A 194 -5.91 6.11 -17.33
C LEU A 194 -4.56 6.83 -17.39
N THR A 195 -3.80 6.62 -18.46
CA THR A 195 -2.48 7.23 -18.69
C THR A 195 -2.50 8.76 -18.63
N VAL A 196 -3.55 9.38 -19.21
CA VAL A 196 -3.73 10.85 -19.21
C VAL A 196 -3.81 11.43 -17.80
N TRP A 197 -4.41 10.70 -16.86
CA TRP A 197 -4.50 11.14 -15.47
C TRP A 197 -3.14 11.08 -14.77
N ARG A 198 -2.34 10.03 -15.04
CA ARG A 198 -0.99 9.89 -14.48
C ARG A 198 -0.05 11.00 -14.97
N ASP A 199 -0.12 11.31 -16.26
CA ASP A 199 0.70 12.35 -16.87
C ASP A 199 0.32 13.75 -16.35
N TYR A 200 -0.98 13.99 -16.16
CA TYR A 200 -1.49 15.25 -15.61
C TYR A 200 -1.08 15.47 -14.14
N VAL A 201 -1.26 14.48 -13.27
CA VAL A 201 -0.84 14.57 -11.85
C VAL A 201 0.68 14.74 -11.73
N THR A 202 1.45 14.10 -12.62
CA THR A 202 2.92 14.17 -12.60
C THR A 202 3.45 15.51 -13.11
N SER A 203 2.77 16.16 -14.06
CA SER A 203 3.20 17.40 -14.70
C SER A 203 2.71 18.67 -14.01
N ALA A 204 1.53 18.64 -13.37
CA ALA A 204 0.89 19.82 -12.79
C ALA A 204 1.52 20.33 -11.48
N ILE A 205 2.47 19.62 -10.88
CA ILE A 205 2.93 19.89 -9.51
C ILE A 205 4.46 19.86 -9.42
N THR A 206 5.09 20.98 -9.79
CA THR A 206 6.54 21.23 -9.62
C THR A 206 6.80 21.96 -8.30
N PHE A 207 7.40 21.26 -7.32
CA PHE A 207 7.96 21.87 -6.11
C PHE A 207 9.41 21.42 -5.89
N GLY A 208 10.16 22.25 -5.15
CA GLY A 208 11.63 22.35 -5.15
C GLY A 208 12.46 21.12 -4.77
N ARG A 209 13.78 21.32 -4.78
CA ARG A 209 14.87 20.32 -4.84
C ARG A 209 14.86 19.18 -3.79
N GLY A 210 14.05 19.23 -2.72
CA GLY A 210 14.12 18.30 -1.59
C GLY A 210 13.20 17.06 -1.63
N GLY A 211 12.15 17.03 -2.45
CA GLY A 211 11.09 15.98 -2.40
C GLY A 211 10.94 15.12 -3.66
N LYS A 212 12.03 14.88 -4.40
CA LYS A 212 11.96 14.16 -5.68
C LYS A 212 11.80 12.65 -5.48
N VAL A 213 10.63 12.11 -5.81
CA VAL A 213 10.38 10.66 -5.91
C VAL A 213 11.02 10.13 -7.21
N THR A 214 12.07 9.31 -7.10
CA THR A 214 12.84 8.75 -8.23
C THR A 214 12.50 7.28 -8.45
N ARG A 215 12.66 6.78 -9.69
CA ARG A 215 12.43 5.36 -9.99
C ARG A 215 13.33 4.47 -9.14
N LYS A 216 14.63 4.80 -9.04
CA LYS A 216 15.60 4.07 -8.21
C LYS A 216 15.16 3.99 -6.74
N GLY A 217 14.70 5.10 -6.16
CA GLY A 217 14.26 5.13 -4.76
C GLY A 217 12.99 4.30 -4.53
N VAL A 218 12.00 4.40 -5.42
CA VAL A 218 10.76 3.58 -5.30
C VAL A 218 11.09 2.11 -5.51
N ASN A 219 11.96 1.77 -6.47
CA ASN A 219 12.38 0.41 -6.73
C ASN A 219 13.10 -0.23 -5.54
N LEU A 220 14.02 0.50 -4.88
CA LEU A 220 14.64 0.05 -3.64
C LEU A 220 13.60 -0.29 -2.57
N LEU A 221 12.66 0.63 -2.31
CA LEU A 221 11.63 0.44 -1.28
C LEU A 221 10.64 -0.68 -1.63
N THR A 222 10.34 -0.87 -2.91
CA THR A 222 9.61 -2.03 -3.44
C THR A 222 10.36 -3.32 -3.17
N ASN A 223 11.68 -3.37 -3.39
CA ASN A 223 12.49 -4.56 -3.11
C ASN A 223 12.59 -4.86 -1.61
N LEU A 224 12.68 -3.84 -0.75
CA LEU A 224 12.58 -4.03 0.70
C LEU A 224 11.21 -4.57 1.10
N SER A 225 10.13 -4.09 0.46
CA SER A 225 8.78 -4.61 0.69
C SER A 225 8.68 -6.09 0.30
N LEU A 226 9.24 -6.46 -0.86
CA LEU A 226 9.30 -7.86 -1.31
C LEU A 226 10.10 -8.75 -0.35
N ASN A 227 11.24 -8.27 0.14
CA ASN A 227 12.03 -9.00 1.13
C ASN A 227 11.24 -9.26 2.42
N LEU A 228 10.48 -8.27 2.93
CA LEU A 228 9.59 -8.48 4.07
C LEU A 228 8.44 -9.47 3.77
N ILE A 229 7.88 -9.45 2.56
CA ILE A 229 6.82 -10.38 2.17
C ILE A 229 7.36 -11.82 2.09
N VAL A 230 8.54 -12.01 1.49
CA VAL A 230 9.19 -13.32 1.40
C VAL A 230 9.57 -13.83 2.79
N ASP A 231 10.13 -12.95 3.63
CA ASP A 231 10.44 -13.25 5.03
C ASP A 231 9.16 -13.65 5.79
N LEU A 232 8.05 -12.93 5.62
CA LEU A 232 6.76 -13.26 6.22
C LEU A 232 6.28 -14.66 5.82
N PHE A 233 6.34 -15.01 4.54
CA PHE A 233 5.91 -16.33 4.07
C PHE A 233 6.92 -17.45 4.30
N THR A 234 8.14 -17.12 4.73
CA THR A 234 9.19 -18.08 5.05
C THR A 234 9.29 -18.34 6.55
N ASN A 235 9.17 -17.30 7.37
CA ASN A 235 9.39 -17.34 8.82
C ASN A 235 8.10 -17.15 9.63
N MET A 236 7.01 -16.70 9.01
CA MET A 236 5.69 -16.55 9.62
C MET A 236 5.74 -15.69 10.89
N GLU A 237 5.50 -16.29 12.06
CA GLU A 237 5.42 -15.59 13.36
C GLU A 237 6.75 -14.91 13.78
N GLU A 238 7.87 -15.35 13.23
CA GLU A 238 9.21 -14.81 13.52
C GLU A 238 9.65 -13.72 12.52
N ALA A 239 8.80 -13.40 11.54
CA ALA A 239 9.16 -12.46 10.47
C ALA A 239 9.42 -11.04 10.98
N VAL A 240 10.42 -10.38 10.40
CA VAL A 240 10.88 -9.04 10.77
C VAL A 240 9.76 -8.02 10.67
N CYS A 241 8.89 -8.11 9.67
CA CYS A 241 7.81 -7.15 9.46
C CYS A 241 6.80 -7.10 10.63
N LEU A 242 6.67 -8.17 11.42
CA LEU A 242 5.75 -8.23 12.56
C LEU A 242 6.20 -7.37 13.74
N ARG A 243 7.48 -6.94 13.77
CA ARG A 243 8.03 -6.00 14.75
C ARG A 243 7.58 -4.56 14.50
N TYR A 244 7.02 -4.29 13.32
CA TYR A 244 6.62 -2.96 12.88
C TYR A 244 5.11 -2.83 12.79
N ASP A 245 4.61 -1.61 13.03
CA ASP A 245 3.21 -1.28 12.83
C ASP A 245 2.96 -0.97 11.34
N PRO A 246 2.11 -1.75 10.63
CA PRO A 246 1.80 -1.44 9.23
C PRO A 246 0.98 -0.16 9.11
N VAL A 247 0.40 0.39 10.17
CA VAL A 247 -0.24 1.73 10.13
C VAL A 247 0.82 2.85 10.14
N GLY A 248 2.04 2.58 10.64
CA GLY A 248 3.13 3.55 10.78
C GLY A 248 2.81 4.72 11.70
N THR A 249 1.94 4.52 12.71
CA THR A 249 1.40 5.60 13.55
C THR A 249 2.49 6.50 14.13
N ASP A 250 3.51 5.90 14.73
CA ASP A 250 4.55 6.63 15.46
C ASP A 250 5.44 7.45 14.53
N TYR A 251 5.85 6.88 13.39
CA TYR A 251 6.63 7.58 12.38
C TYR A 251 5.84 8.72 11.71
N ILE A 252 4.54 8.53 11.46
CA ILE A 252 3.66 9.59 10.94
C ILE A 252 3.53 10.72 11.97
N ILE A 253 3.33 10.42 13.26
CA ILE A 253 3.28 11.44 14.33
C ILE A 253 4.60 12.20 14.39
N MET A 254 5.73 11.48 14.37
CA MET A 254 7.07 12.06 14.39
C MET A 254 7.27 13.00 13.20
N ALA A 255 6.95 12.57 11.98
CA ALA A 255 7.06 13.40 10.78
C ALA A 255 6.21 14.68 10.87
N ARG A 256 4.98 14.58 11.40
CA ARG A 256 4.12 15.76 11.61
C ARG A 256 4.72 16.74 12.60
N HIS A 257 5.34 16.25 13.67
CA HIS A 257 6.00 17.08 14.68
C HIS A 257 7.27 17.75 14.14
N ILE A 258 8.11 17.01 13.41
CA ILE A 258 9.30 17.57 12.73
C ILE A 258 8.87 18.66 11.75
N ARG A 259 7.81 18.42 10.99
CA ARG A 259 7.26 19.40 10.05
C ARG A 259 6.70 20.64 10.75
N SER A 260 5.84 20.48 11.76
CA SER A 260 5.20 21.62 12.45
C SER A 260 6.18 22.47 13.24
N SER A 261 7.29 21.89 13.72
CA SER A 261 8.36 22.60 14.42
C SER A 261 9.31 23.38 13.51
N GLY A 262 9.12 23.32 12.18
CA GLY A 262 10.04 23.92 11.20
C GLY A 262 11.43 23.27 11.17
N ARG A 263 11.60 22.15 11.87
CA ARG A 263 12.88 21.43 11.98
C ARG A 263 13.33 20.84 10.65
N SER A 264 12.40 20.47 9.76
CA SER A 264 12.72 20.00 8.40
C SER A 264 13.55 20.98 7.57
N ALA A 265 13.52 22.28 7.88
CA ALA A 265 14.28 23.31 7.18
C ALA A 265 15.68 23.58 7.79
N ARG A 266 16.00 22.95 8.93
CA ARG A 266 17.29 23.12 9.61
C ARG A 266 18.36 22.22 8.98
N LYS A 267 19.50 22.80 8.61
CA LYS A 267 20.62 22.08 7.97
C LYS A 267 21.20 20.91 8.78
N ASN A 268 20.96 20.86 10.10
CA ASN A 268 21.57 19.87 10.99
C ASN A 268 20.68 18.62 11.23
N ILE A 269 19.56 18.49 10.52
CA ILE A 269 18.66 17.33 10.66
C ILE A 269 18.63 16.60 9.32
N SER A 270 19.19 15.39 9.30
CA SER A 270 19.13 14.50 8.13
C SER A 270 17.82 13.72 8.15
N ILE A 271 16.82 14.22 7.40
CA ILE A 271 15.52 13.53 7.26
C ILE A 271 15.69 12.14 6.62
N ASP A 272 16.68 12.01 5.74
CA ASP A 272 17.02 10.74 5.10
C ASP A 272 17.52 9.70 6.11
N GLU A 273 18.30 10.10 7.11
CA GLU A 273 18.75 9.21 8.18
C GLU A 273 17.62 8.86 9.17
N ILE A 274 16.78 9.83 9.53
CA ILE A 274 15.67 9.60 10.49
C ILE A 274 14.68 8.55 9.99
N PHE A 275 14.42 8.54 8.69
CA PHE A 275 13.48 7.63 8.05
C PHE A 275 14.17 6.59 7.17
N ALA A 276 15.46 6.34 7.41
CA ALA A 276 16.16 5.22 6.79
C ALA A 276 15.57 3.89 7.30
N PRO A 277 15.34 2.91 6.42
CA PRO A 277 15.02 1.56 6.86
C PRO A 277 16.13 1.02 7.77
N PRO A 278 15.78 0.38 8.90
CA PRO A 278 16.74 -0.15 9.86
C PRO A 278 17.52 -1.33 9.27
N GLN A 279 18.69 -1.59 9.85
CA GLN A 279 19.63 -2.60 9.36
C GLN A 279 19.00 -3.99 9.23
N GLU A 280 18.17 -4.42 10.18
CA GLU A 280 17.50 -5.73 10.12
C GLU A 280 16.55 -5.90 8.91
N ILE A 281 16.02 -4.80 8.35
CA ILE A 281 15.25 -4.84 7.10
C ILE A 281 16.19 -4.83 5.89
N MET A 282 17.27 -4.04 5.96
CA MET A 282 18.25 -3.92 4.89
C MET A 282 19.05 -5.22 4.67
N GLU A 283 19.23 -6.03 5.71
CA GLU A 283 19.94 -7.32 5.68
C GLU A 283 19.12 -8.47 5.07
N LEU A 284 17.81 -8.28 4.84
CA LEU A 284 17.00 -9.26 4.13
C LEU A 284 17.31 -9.17 2.62
N GLU A 285 17.89 -10.25 2.07
CA GLU A 285 18.34 -10.32 0.68
C GLU A 285 17.77 -11.55 -0.08
N TYR A 286 16.51 -11.91 0.20
CA TYR A 286 15.79 -12.89 -0.63
C TYR A 286 15.62 -12.39 -2.09
N VAL A 287 15.47 -11.07 -2.25
CA VAL A 287 15.42 -10.36 -3.53
C VAL A 287 16.49 -9.27 -3.49
N SER A 288 17.30 -9.17 -4.55
CA SER A 288 18.30 -8.11 -4.68
C SER A 288 17.66 -6.72 -4.57
N HIS A 289 18.28 -5.83 -3.79
CA HIS A 289 17.85 -4.44 -3.65
C HIS A 289 17.90 -3.64 -4.97
N ASP A 290 18.67 -4.11 -5.95
CA ASP A 290 18.80 -3.52 -7.28
C ASP A 290 17.91 -4.19 -8.35
N ASN A 291 17.10 -5.19 -7.99
CA ASN A 291 16.20 -5.88 -8.93
C ASN A 291 15.21 -4.89 -9.59
N PRO A 292 15.13 -4.79 -10.93
CA PRO A 292 14.21 -3.86 -11.60
C PRO A 292 12.77 -4.39 -11.58
N THR A 293 12.05 -4.10 -10.50
CA THR A 293 10.69 -4.62 -10.24
C THR A 293 9.58 -3.69 -10.77
N LEU A 294 9.91 -2.45 -11.13
CA LEU A 294 8.99 -1.39 -11.59
C LEU A 294 9.27 -0.89 -13.00
#